data_AF-A0A4P7L3P0-F1
#
_entry.id   AF-A0A4P7L3P0-F1
#
_cell.length_a   1.000
_cell.length_b   1.000
_cell.length_c   1.000
_cell.angle_alpha   90.00
_cell.angle_beta   90.00
_cell.angle_gamma   90.00
#
_symmetry.space_group_name_H-M   'P 1'
#
loop_
_entity.id
_entity.type
_entity.pdbx_description
1 polymer ?
#
loop_
_entity_poly.entity_id
_entity_poly.type
_entity_poly.pdbx_seq_one_letter_code
_entity_poly.pdbx_strand_id
1 'polypeptide(L)'
;MQRCEVIDLPPLDDHLADFLDFKFKRVGGDLGNVLGPDAIPALRQRLSWLRPKKDTPVSLLYPLAIGNLVTAAMNLAAQNAIPVIDANIIHSVH
;
A
#
# COMPACT_ATOMS: atom_id res chain seq x y z
N MET A 1 -2.88 29.74 -26.56
CA MET A 1 -2.14 28.51 -26.91
C MET A 1 -1.92 27.71 -25.64
N GLN A 2 -2.53 26.55 -25.51
CA GLN A 2 -2.28 25.63 -24.40
C GLN A 2 -1.01 24.84 -24.74
N ARG A 3 0.05 25.01 -23.93
CA ARG A 3 1.40 24.44 -24.15
C ARG A 3 1.71 23.22 -23.28
N CYS A 4 0.82 22.86 -22.36
CA CYS A 4 1.01 21.75 -21.45
C CYS A 4 -0.03 20.66 -21.75
N GLU A 5 0.47 19.44 -21.90
CA GLU A 5 -0.34 18.23 -21.93
C GLU A 5 -0.57 17.76 -20.50
N VAL A 6 -1.83 17.48 -20.16
CA VAL A 6 -2.20 16.95 -18.85
C VAL A 6 -2.34 15.46 -19.03
N ILE A 7 -1.59 14.69 -18.24
CA ILE A 7 -1.71 13.24 -18.19
C ILE A 7 -2.29 12.84 -16.84
N ASP A 8 -3.25 11.94 -16.86
CA ASP A 8 -3.75 11.30 -15.66
C ASP A 8 -2.91 10.06 -15.36
N LEU A 9 -2.37 9.99 -14.15
CA LEU A 9 -1.61 8.84 -13.69
C LEU A 9 -2.55 7.85 -12.98
N PRO A 10 -2.68 6.60 -13.49
CA PRO A 10 -3.48 5.60 -12.81
C PRO A 10 -2.81 5.14 -11.50
N PRO A 11 -3.57 4.53 -10.58
CA PRO A 11 -3.01 3.85 -9.42
C PRO A 11 -2.15 2.65 -9.84
N LEU A 12 -1.32 2.16 -8.93
CA LEU A 12 -0.38 1.06 -9.19
C LEU A 12 -1.08 -0.29 -9.36
N ASP A 13 -2.19 -0.52 -8.65
CA ASP A 13 -2.97 -1.77 -8.66
C ASP A 13 -2.11 -3.05 -8.60
N ASP A 14 -1.91 -3.71 -9.74
CA ASP A 14 -1.14 -4.96 -9.86
C ASP A 14 0.35 -4.81 -9.60
N HIS A 15 0.88 -3.58 -9.65
CA HIS A 15 2.27 -3.28 -9.36
C HIS A 15 2.56 -2.94 -7.89
N LEU A 16 1.59 -3.14 -6.98
CA LEU A 16 1.76 -2.86 -5.55
C LEU A 16 2.95 -3.63 -4.94
N ALA A 17 3.05 -4.94 -5.22
CA ALA A 17 4.10 -5.79 -4.68
C ALA A 17 5.48 -5.37 -5.20
N ASP A 18 5.60 -5.17 -6.52
CA ASP A 18 6.83 -4.72 -7.17
C ASP A 18 7.29 -3.35 -6.66
N PHE A 19 6.34 -2.43 -6.45
CA PHE A 19 6.63 -1.11 -5.89
C PHE A 19 7.21 -1.18 -4.48
N LEU A 20 6.63 -2.02 -3.62
CA LEU A 20 7.13 -2.22 -2.26
C LEU A 20 8.48 -2.92 -2.26
N ASP A 21 8.65 -3.98 -3.05
CA ASP A 21 9.92 -4.67 -3.20
C ASP A 21 11.04 -3.72 -3.66
N PHE A 22 10.77 -2.88 -4.65
CA PHE A 22 11.70 -1.82 -5.09
C PHE A 22 12.07 -0.86 -3.95
N LYS A 23 11.11 -0.44 -3.12
CA LYS A 23 11.34 0.46 -1.99
C LYS A 23 12.21 -0.19 -0.90
N PHE A 24 11.95 -1.44 -0.56
CA PHE A 24 12.71 -2.16 0.46
C PHE A 24 14.14 -2.48 -0.03
N LYS A 25 14.30 -2.91 -1.29
CA LYS A 25 15.63 -3.14 -1.89
C LYS A 25 16.51 -1.89 -1.87
N ARG A 26 15.95 -0.69 -2.02
CA ARG A 26 16.70 0.58 -1.94
C ARG A 26 17.44 0.76 -0.63
N VAL A 27 16.91 0.22 0.47
CA VAL A 27 17.54 0.29 1.80
C VAL A 27 18.25 -1.02 2.18
N GLY A 28 18.44 -1.93 1.23
CA GLY A 28 19.02 -3.25 1.47
C GLY A 28 18.11 -4.20 2.28
N GLY A 29 16.82 -3.87 2.40
CA GLY A 29 15.84 -4.69 3.09
C GLY A 29 15.16 -5.69 2.16
N ASP A 30 14.65 -6.77 2.76
CA ASP A 30 13.82 -7.76 2.08
C ASP A 30 12.36 -7.55 2.51
N LEU A 31 11.47 -7.43 1.52
CA LEU A 31 10.03 -7.29 1.75
C LEU A 31 9.46 -8.47 2.54
N GLY A 32 9.93 -9.69 2.25
CA GLY A 32 9.44 -10.92 2.90
C GLY A 32 9.79 -11.03 4.39
N ASN A 33 10.78 -10.27 4.85
CA ASN A 33 11.14 -10.20 6.27
C ASN A 33 10.26 -9.22 7.06
N VAL A 34 9.45 -8.39 6.39
CA VAL A 34 8.66 -7.34 7.02
C VAL A 34 7.16 -7.52 6.78
N LEU A 35 6.76 -7.94 5.58
CA LEU A 35 5.36 -8.17 5.22
C LEU A 35 5.12 -9.67 4.99
N GLY A 36 4.13 -10.22 5.69
CA GLY A 36 3.63 -11.57 5.52
C GLY A 36 2.87 -11.76 4.19
N PRO A 37 2.56 -13.02 3.84
CA PRO A 37 1.90 -13.37 2.57
C PRO A 37 0.50 -12.76 2.41
N ASP A 38 -0.16 -12.42 3.52
CA ASP A 38 -1.50 -11.85 3.59
C ASP A 38 -1.52 -10.31 3.66
N ALA A 39 -0.37 -9.67 3.90
CA ALA A 39 -0.27 -8.22 4.04
C ALA A 39 -0.55 -7.46 2.73
N ILE A 40 -0.04 -7.95 1.59
CA ILE A 40 -0.26 -7.31 0.27
C ILE A 40 -1.74 -7.34 -0.13
N PRO A 41 -2.45 -8.49 -0.05
CA PRO A 41 -3.91 -8.52 -0.24
C PRO A 41 -4.66 -7.58 0.71
N ALA A 42 -4.29 -7.54 2.00
CA ALA A 42 -4.92 -6.67 2.98
C ALA A 42 -4.71 -5.18 2.67
N LEU A 43 -3.52 -4.79 2.22
CA LEU A 43 -3.22 -3.42 1.76
C LEU A 43 -4.11 -3.04 0.56
N ARG A 44 -4.24 -3.94 -0.43
CA ARG A 44 -5.10 -3.71 -1.60
C ARG A 44 -6.55 -3.51 -1.17
N GLN A 45 -7.07 -4.37 -0.30
CA GLN A 45 -8.44 -4.26 0.20
C GLN A 45 -8.66 -2.96 1.01
N ARG A 46 -7.69 -2.58 1.83
CA ARG A 46 -7.79 -1.37 2.67
C ARG A 46 -7.73 -0.07 1.86
N LEU A 47 -7.00 -0.07 0.74
CA LEU A 47 -6.84 1.08 -0.13
C LEU A 47 -7.79 1.07 -1.35
N SER A 48 -8.71 0.11 -1.42
CA SER A 48 -9.70 0.03 -2.52
C SER A 48 -11.11 -0.06 -1.96
N TRP A 49 -12.06 0.70 -2.51
CA TRP A 49 -13.47 0.56 -2.16
C TRP A 49 -14.40 0.84 -3.33
N LEU A 50 -15.61 0.31 -3.26
CA LEU A 50 -16.68 0.59 -4.21
C LEU A 50 -17.36 1.92 -3.85
N ARG A 51 -17.55 2.79 -4.84
CA ARG A 51 -18.39 3.99 -4.66
C ARG A 51 -19.87 3.58 -4.59
N PRO A 52 -20.60 3.85 -3.50
CA PRO A 52 -21.98 3.38 -3.30
C PRO A 52 -23.00 3.81 -4.36
N LYS A 53 -22.68 4.84 -5.15
CA LYS A 53 -23.58 5.43 -6.16
C LYS A 53 -23.16 5.18 -7.61
N LYS A 54 -22.02 4.54 -7.86
CA LYS A 54 -21.48 4.43 -9.23
C LYS A 54 -20.99 3.04 -9.61
N ASP A 55 -20.97 2.06 -8.71
CA ASP A 55 -20.36 0.72 -8.92
C ASP A 55 -18.92 0.73 -9.52
N THR A 56 -18.30 1.90 -9.62
CA THR A 56 -16.92 2.05 -10.06
C THR A 56 -16.00 1.84 -8.86
N PRO A 57 -15.09 0.85 -8.91
CA PRO A 57 -14.06 0.71 -7.88
C PRO A 57 -13.16 1.94 -7.88
N VAL A 58 -12.88 2.47 -6.69
CA VAL A 58 -11.88 3.53 -6.46
C VAL A 58 -10.69 2.89 -5.78
N SER A 59 -9.52 2.99 -6.41
CA SER A 59 -8.24 2.53 -5.88
C SER A 59 -7.42 3.75 -5.46
N LEU A 60 -6.99 3.76 -4.20
CA LEU A 60 -5.99 4.67 -3.65
C LEU A 60 -4.61 4.04 -3.62
N LEU A 61 -4.31 3.08 -4.50
CA LEU A 61 -2.98 2.47 -4.61
C LEU A 61 -1.96 3.41 -5.27
N TYR A 62 -1.90 4.64 -4.76
CA TYR A 62 -0.89 5.62 -5.09
C TYR A 62 0.29 5.54 -4.12
N PRO A 63 1.51 5.86 -4.58
CA PRO A 63 2.73 5.75 -3.78
C PRO A 63 2.65 6.38 -2.38
N LEU A 64 1.98 7.54 -2.26
CA LEU A 64 1.83 8.24 -0.97
C LEU A 64 0.93 7.48 0.01
N ALA A 65 -0.25 7.03 -0.44
CA ALA A 65 -1.19 6.31 0.41
C ALA A 65 -0.62 4.96 0.87
N ILE A 66 0.04 4.25 -0.05
CA ILE A 66 0.76 3.00 0.26
C ILE A 66 1.85 3.28 1.29
N GLY A 67 2.71 4.28 1.05
CA GLY A 67 3.81 4.61 1.96
C GLY A 67 3.34 4.99 3.36
N ASN A 68 2.28 5.80 3.46
CA ASN A 68 1.71 6.22 4.73
C ASN A 68 1.17 5.02 5.52
N LEU A 69 0.39 4.15 4.86
CA LEU A 69 -0.21 2.98 5.52
C LEU A 69 0.84 1.96 5.97
N VAL A 70 1.83 1.66 5.12
CA VAL A 70 2.91 0.73 5.47
C VAL A 70 3.74 1.26 6.62
N THR A 71 4.08 2.55 6.61
CA THR A 71 4.84 3.18 7.72
C THR A 71 4.06 3.09 9.03
N ALA A 72 2.76 3.38 9.00
CA ALA A 72 1.92 3.27 10.18
C ALA A 72 1.80 1.82 10.68
N ALA A 73 1.67 0.85 9.77
CA ALA A 73 1.65 -0.57 10.10
C ALA A 73 2.98 -1.05 10.73
N MET A 74 4.12 -0.62 10.17
CA MET A 74 5.44 -0.91 10.74
C MET A 74 5.60 -0.34 12.15
N ASN A 75 5.16 0.90 12.37
CA ASN A 75 5.19 1.52 13.69
C ASN A 75 4.30 0.77 14.68
N LEU A 76 3.10 0.36 14.27
CA LEU A 76 2.19 -0.42 15.11
C LEU A 76 2.77 -1.81 15.44
N ALA A 77 3.36 -2.50 14.47
CA ALA A 77 4.02 -3.78 14.68
C ALA A 77 5.19 -3.64 15.68
N ALA A 78 6.02 -2.62 15.51
CA ALA A 78 7.13 -2.33 16.41
C ALA A 78 6.67 -2.05 17.85
N GLN A 79 5.59 -1.29 18.04
CA GLN A 79 5.02 -1.03 19.37
C GLN A 79 4.53 -2.29 20.08
N ASN A 80 4.05 -3.28 19.31
CA ASN A 80 3.52 -4.54 19.84
C ASN A 80 4.54 -5.68 19.81
N ALA A 81 5.82 -5.39 19.50
CA ALA A 81 6.89 -6.38 19.34
C ALA A 81 6.55 -7.51 18.34
N ILE A 82 5.77 -7.19 17.30
CA ILE A 82 5.41 -8.13 16.24
C ILE A 82 6.46 -8.05 15.13
N PRO A 83 7.14 -9.16 14.79
CA PRO A 83 8.27 -9.13 13.86
C PRO A 83 7.87 -9.00 12.38
N VAL A 84 6.68 -9.49 12.00
CA VAL A 84 6.19 -9.52 10.62
C VAL A 84 4.76 -8.99 10.58
N ILE A 85 4.49 -8.08 9.64
CA ILE A 85 3.18 -7.46 9.45
C ILE A 85 2.26 -8.44 8.72
N ASP A 86 1.14 -8.78 9.34
CA ASP A 86 0.07 -9.60 8.78
C ASP A 86 -1.15 -8.74 8.39
N ALA A 87 -2.22 -9.36 7.88
CA ALA A 87 -3.45 -8.66 7.55
C ALA A 87 -4.09 -7.96 8.77
N ASN A 88 -3.98 -8.54 9.97
CA ASN A 88 -4.58 -7.98 11.18
C ASN A 88 -3.95 -6.64 11.56
N ILE A 89 -2.62 -6.53 11.47
CA ILE A 89 -1.92 -5.26 11.70
C ILE A 89 -2.36 -4.22 10.67
N ILE A 90 -2.45 -4.60 9.39
CA ILE A 90 -2.91 -3.68 8.33
C ILE A 90 -4.31 -3.15 8.64
N HIS A 91 -5.23 -3.99 9.13
CA HIS A 91 -6.58 -3.56 9.50
C HIS A 91 -6.64 -2.74 10.81
N SER A 92 -5.64 -2.88 11.68
CA SER A 92 -5.61 -2.24 13.00
C SER A 92 -5.03 -0.81 12.99
N VAL A 93 -4.37 -0.39 11.91
CA VAL A 93 -3.91 1.00 11.73
C VAL A 93 -5.10 1.98 11.81
N HIS A 94 -4.95 3.12 12.50
CA HIS A 94 -5.93 4.21 12.58
C HIS A 94 -5.31 5.54 12.17
#